data_AF-A0A2N3BUN9-F1
#
_entry.id   AF-A0A2N3BUN9-F1
#
_cell.length_a   1.000
_cell.length_b   1.000
_cell.length_c   1.000
_cell.angle_alpha   90.00
_cell.angle_beta   90.00
_cell.angle_gamma   90.00
#
_symmetry.space_group_name_H-M   'P 1'
#
loop_
_entity.id
_entity.type
_entity.pdbx_description
1 polymer ?
#
loop_
_entity_poly.entity_id
_entity_poly.type
_entity_poly.pdbx_seq_one_letter_code
_entity_poly.pdbx_strand_id
1 'polypeptide(L)'
;MTTRRKTRLKHLAEKVQKGERIIGMECHDTPSAIMAEELGMDLLCCGSPGPMGLMGHKSMATVDFDEQLYMLQGVLRGAQSPFIICNMPNTTAAISIEESVRNAARVVKLGADGVHIEPSLGTVPHIRAIVDAGIPVVGHFGVQGERAVMNSGHAPAGRNAEEAAAIVKLVRASIEAGIFAALFEHTSVELTKWCYENLPVAVASLGSGPYAHGIFHVSSDIIGCSVFPIPPKRQVYGDVWGEMSRAYAAYFKAAQGGQFPDPALSHEMHPGEFDRFRSLVG
;
A
#
# COMPACT_ATOMS: atom_id res chain seq x y z
N MET A 1 -21.79 10.55 3.51
CA MET A 1 -21.05 9.41 2.93
C MET A 1 -22.07 8.39 2.49
N THR A 2 -22.22 8.17 1.18
CA THR A 2 -23.04 7.08 0.64
C THR A 2 -22.43 5.77 1.17
N THR A 3 -23.21 4.99 1.93
CA THR A 3 -22.73 3.75 2.54
C THR A 3 -22.61 2.68 1.46
N ARG A 4 -21.53 2.72 0.67
CA ARG A 4 -21.20 1.66 -0.27
C ARG A 4 -21.08 0.35 0.53
N ARG A 5 -21.55 -0.74 -0.07
CA ARG A 5 -21.47 -2.05 0.60
C ARG A 5 -20.01 -2.49 0.67
N LYS A 6 -19.61 -3.05 1.81
CA LYS A 6 -18.31 -3.71 1.99
C LYS A 6 -18.03 -4.72 0.87
N THR A 7 -16.93 -4.53 0.14
CA THR A 7 -16.33 -5.51 -0.77
C THR A 7 -15.86 -6.72 0.05
N ARG A 8 -16.21 -7.91 -0.44
CA ARG A 8 -15.94 -9.20 0.20
C ARG A 8 -15.31 -10.10 -0.85
N LEU A 9 -14.70 -11.21 -0.43
CA LEU A 9 -14.11 -12.21 -1.33
C LEU A 9 -15.07 -12.61 -2.46
N LYS A 10 -16.36 -12.82 -2.14
CA LYS A 10 -17.38 -13.16 -3.14
C LYS A 10 -17.54 -12.07 -4.21
N HIS A 11 -17.55 -10.80 -3.82
CA HIS A 11 -17.68 -9.68 -4.76
C HIS A 11 -16.46 -9.62 -5.70
N LEU A 12 -15.25 -9.84 -5.19
CA LEU A 12 -14.04 -9.89 -6.02
C LEU A 12 -14.08 -11.04 -7.03
N ALA A 13 -14.50 -12.24 -6.58
CA ALA A 13 -14.67 -13.40 -7.46
C ALA A 13 -15.76 -13.17 -8.52
N GLU A 14 -16.89 -12.55 -8.15
CA GLU A 14 -17.97 -12.21 -9.08
C GLU A 14 -17.50 -11.22 -10.16
N LYS A 15 -16.66 -10.24 -9.82
CA LYS A 15 -16.06 -9.31 -10.80
C LYS A 15 -15.21 -10.05 -11.81
N VAL A 16 -14.33 -10.95 -11.34
CA VAL A 16 -13.51 -11.80 -12.21
C VAL A 16 -14.37 -12.62 -13.17
N GLN A 17 -15.42 -13.27 -12.68
CA GLN A 17 -16.33 -14.08 -13.51
C GLN A 17 -17.06 -13.25 -14.59
N LYS A 18 -17.34 -11.96 -14.29
CA LYS A 18 -17.98 -11.03 -15.23
C LYS A 18 -16.99 -10.37 -16.21
N GLY A 19 -15.68 -10.60 -16.04
CA GLY A 19 -14.65 -9.89 -16.80
C GLY A 19 -14.49 -8.42 -16.37
N GLU A 20 -14.99 -8.05 -15.20
CA GLU A 20 -14.79 -6.72 -14.62
C GLU A 20 -13.46 -6.66 -13.86
N ARG A 21 -12.69 -5.58 -14.03
CA ARG A 21 -11.41 -5.41 -13.33
C ARG A 21 -11.61 -5.10 -11.85
N ILE A 22 -10.78 -5.72 -11.02
CA ILE A 22 -10.55 -5.32 -9.63
C ILE A 22 -9.62 -4.09 -9.66
N ILE A 23 -10.12 -2.95 -9.24
CA ILE A 23 -9.33 -1.71 -9.17
C ILE A 23 -8.87 -1.52 -7.73
N GLY A 24 -7.56 -1.41 -7.54
CA GLY A 24 -6.99 -1.18 -6.21
C GLY A 24 -5.72 -0.36 -6.25
N MET A 25 -5.21 -0.03 -5.08
CA MET A 25 -3.91 0.61 -4.92
C MET A 25 -3.28 0.22 -3.59
N GLU A 26 -1.95 0.36 -3.52
CA GLU A 26 -1.33 0.44 -2.21
C GLU A 26 -1.66 1.78 -1.58
N CYS A 27 -2.08 1.75 -0.32
CA CYS A 27 -2.62 2.90 0.39
C CYS A 27 -2.09 2.92 1.84
N HIS A 28 -1.66 4.09 2.29
CA HIS A 28 -0.83 4.20 3.50
C HIS A 28 -1.26 5.33 4.43
N ASP A 29 -2.25 6.13 4.04
CA ASP A 29 -2.70 7.30 4.78
C ASP A 29 -4.23 7.49 4.67
N THR A 30 -4.79 8.25 5.61
CA THR A 30 -6.23 8.52 5.68
C THR A 30 -6.77 9.30 4.47
N PRO A 31 -6.13 10.40 4.01
CA PRO A 31 -6.62 11.13 2.83
C PRO A 31 -6.74 10.25 1.58
N SER A 32 -5.72 9.47 1.26
CA SER A 32 -5.71 8.54 0.13
C SER A 32 -6.80 7.48 0.26
N ALA A 33 -7.03 6.97 1.48
CA ALA A 33 -8.08 5.99 1.73
C ALA A 33 -9.49 6.59 1.53
N ILE A 34 -9.73 7.83 1.99
CA ILE A 34 -10.99 8.55 1.75
C ILE A 34 -11.24 8.72 0.24
N MET A 35 -10.22 9.16 -0.51
CA MET A 35 -10.35 9.30 -1.96
C MET A 35 -10.63 7.95 -2.64
N ALA A 36 -9.98 6.88 -2.19
CA ALA A 36 -10.23 5.53 -2.71
C ALA A 36 -11.65 5.03 -2.45
N GLU A 37 -12.18 5.30 -1.26
CA GLU A 37 -13.55 5.02 -0.84
C GLU A 37 -14.55 5.76 -1.74
N GLU A 38 -14.34 7.07 -1.94
CA GLU A 38 -15.20 7.93 -2.76
C GLU A 38 -15.20 7.51 -4.23
N LEU A 39 -14.05 7.11 -4.77
CA LEU A 39 -13.92 6.59 -6.14
C LEU A 39 -14.49 5.17 -6.29
N GLY A 40 -14.79 4.49 -5.19
CA GLY A 40 -15.34 3.14 -5.21
C GLY A 40 -14.32 2.05 -5.57
N MET A 41 -13.04 2.23 -5.23
CA MET A 41 -12.01 1.19 -5.43
C MET A 41 -12.38 -0.11 -4.73
N ASP A 42 -11.98 -1.26 -5.28
CA ASP A 42 -12.39 -2.57 -4.79
C ASP A 42 -11.51 -3.06 -3.64
N LEU A 43 -10.19 -2.81 -3.72
CA LEU A 43 -9.20 -3.37 -2.80
C LEU A 43 -8.11 -2.34 -2.47
N LEU A 44 -7.76 -2.21 -1.18
CA LEU A 44 -6.60 -1.42 -0.73
C LEU A 44 -5.57 -2.33 -0.07
N CYS A 45 -4.30 -2.12 -0.40
CA CYS A 45 -3.18 -2.83 0.22
C CYS A 45 -2.35 -1.86 1.07
N CYS A 46 -2.30 -2.05 2.38
CA CYS A 46 -1.35 -1.33 3.21
C CYS A 46 0.00 -2.06 3.18
N GLY A 47 0.88 -1.63 2.27
CA GLY A 47 2.19 -2.24 2.02
C GLY A 47 3.38 -1.50 2.64
N SER A 48 4.54 -2.17 2.70
CA SER A 48 5.83 -1.62 3.12
C SER A 48 6.40 -0.49 2.23
N PRO A 49 5.96 -0.32 0.95
CA PRO A 49 6.27 0.90 0.19
C PRO A 49 5.78 2.20 0.86
N GLY A 50 4.75 2.15 1.71
CA GLY A 50 4.24 3.31 2.44
C GLY A 50 5.23 3.84 3.46
N PRO A 51 5.59 3.06 4.50
CA PRO A 51 6.65 3.41 5.45
C PRO A 51 7.95 3.80 4.74
N MET A 52 8.33 3.09 3.67
CA MET A 52 9.50 3.44 2.87
C MET A 52 9.39 4.84 2.27
N GLY A 53 8.38 5.09 1.45
CA GLY A 53 8.23 6.35 0.73
C GLY A 53 7.84 7.54 1.59
N LEU A 54 7.04 7.34 2.64
CA LEU A 54 6.50 8.42 3.47
C LEU A 54 7.37 8.73 4.70
N MET A 55 8.08 7.74 5.24
CA MET A 55 8.94 7.93 6.43
C MET A 55 10.43 7.85 6.13
N GLY A 56 10.82 7.60 4.87
CA GLY A 56 12.21 7.67 4.44
C GLY A 56 13.07 6.48 4.86
N HIS A 57 12.46 5.31 5.06
CA HIS A 57 13.22 4.07 5.28
C HIS A 57 14.12 3.76 4.08
N LYS A 58 15.35 3.28 4.35
CA LYS A 58 16.36 3.02 3.31
C LYS A 58 15.98 1.84 2.40
N SER A 59 15.17 0.91 2.89
CA SER A 59 14.61 -0.18 2.13
C SER A 59 13.33 -0.71 2.80
N MET A 60 12.51 -1.46 2.06
CA MET A 60 11.32 -2.11 2.63
C MET A 60 11.67 -3.08 3.76
N ALA A 61 12.88 -3.67 3.75
CA ALA A 61 13.33 -4.57 4.79
C ALA A 61 13.64 -3.90 6.14
N THR A 62 13.74 -2.56 6.20
CA THR A 62 13.96 -1.83 7.46
C THR A 62 12.67 -1.34 8.11
N VAL A 63 11.53 -1.55 7.44
CA VAL A 63 10.21 -1.14 7.93
C VAL A 63 9.82 -2.00 9.13
N ASP A 64 9.44 -1.36 10.24
CA ASP A 64 8.92 -2.06 11.41
C ASP A 64 7.46 -2.48 11.19
N PHE A 65 7.07 -3.60 11.79
CA PHE A 65 5.68 -4.04 11.70
C PHE A 65 4.72 -3.08 12.41
N ASP A 66 5.12 -2.50 13.55
CA ASP A 66 4.26 -1.57 14.27
C ASP A 66 4.02 -0.29 13.45
N GLU A 67 5.01 0.19 12.70
CA GLU A 67 4.85 1.28 11.73
C GLU A 67 3.80 0.96 10.67
N GLN A 68 3.85 -0.25 10.11
CA GLN A 68 2.85 -0.74 9.15
C GLN A 68 1.44 -0.76 9.78
N LEU A 69 1.33 -1.20 11.04
CA LEU A 69 0.06 -1.24 11.76
C LEU A 69 -0.48 0.17 12.09
N TYR A 70 0.38 1.16 12.32
CA TYR A 70 -0.06 2.56 12.48
C TYR A 70 -0.62 3.12 11.18
N MET A 71 0.03 2.86 10.04
CA MET A 71 -0.49 3.27 8.72
C MET A 71 -1.82 2.57 8.40
N LEU A 72 -1.94 1.28 8.72
CA LEU A 72 -3.19 0.53 8.56
C LEU A 72 -4.34 1.19 9.33
N GLN A 73 -4.12 1.62 10.58
CA GLN A 73 -5.14 2.35 11.35
C GLN A 73 -5.58 3.65 10.66
N GLY A 74 -4.65 4.37 10.02
CA GLY A 74 -4.98 5.53 9.20
C GLY A 74 -5.89 5.19 8.02
N VAL A 75 -5.55 4.13 7.28
CA VAL A 75 -6.35 3.63 6.14
C VAL A 75 -7.75 3.21 6.60
N LEU A 76 -7.87 2.48 7.70
CA LEU A 76 -9.14 2.00 8.26
C LEU A 76 -10.05 3.13 8.77
N ARG A 77 -9.49 4.29 9.13
CA ARG A 77 -10.28 5.50 9.44
C ARG A 77 -10.83 6.17 8.18
N GLY A 78 -10.16 6.03 7.04
CA GLY A 78 -10.52 6.70 5.79
C GLY A 78 -11.42 5.87 4.87
N ALA A 79 -11.31 4.54 4.91
CA ALA A 79 -12.08 3.65 4.05
C ALA A 79 -12.71 2.50 4.82
N GLN A 80 -13.96 2.18 4.50
CA GLN A 80 -14.70 1.08 5.12
C GLN A 80 -15.20 0.07 4.10
N SER A 81 -15.53 0.51 2.88
CA SER A 81 -16.10 -0.33 1.85
C SER A 81 -15.10 -1.20 1.07
N PRO A 82 -13.89 -0.76 0.66
CA PRO A 82 -12.98 -1.64 -0.07
C PRO A 82 -12.55 -2.84 0.78
N PHE A 83 -12.08 -3.90 0.14
CA PHE A 83 -11.41 -5.01 0.81
C PHE A 83 -10.00 -4.54 1.19
N ILE A 84 -9.67 -4.51 2.47
CA ILE A 84 -8.42 -3.92 2.97
C ILE A 84 -7.52 -5.04 3.45
N ILE A 85 -6.34 -5.17 2.84
CA ILE A 85 -5.28 -6.08 3.30
C ILE A 85 -4.10 -5.29 3.83
N CYS A 86 -3.34 -5.90 4.74
CA CYS A 86 -2.08 -5.33 5.22
C CYS A 86 -0.93 -6.29 4.95
N ASN A 87 0.17 -5.76 4.45
CA ASN A 87 1.42 -6.49 4.32
C ASN A 87 1.93 -6.92 5.69
N MET A 88 2.35 -8.18 5.77
CA MET A 88 3.14 -8.69 6.87
C MET A 88 4.59 -8.72 6.42
N PRO A 89 5.49 -7.92 7.05
CA PRO A 89 6.91 -8.00 6.75
C PRO A 89 7.43 -9.43 6.85
N ASN A 90 8.41 -9.81 6.04
CA ASN A 90 8.93 -11.18 5.94
C ASN A 90 9.32 -11.75 7.31
N THR A 91 9.95 -10.94 8.16
CA THR A 91 10.31 -11.32 9.54
C THR A 91 9.09 -11.68 10.38
N THR A 92 7.95 -11.04 10.16
CA THR A 92 6.70 -11.33 10.88
C THR A 92 5.91 -12.51 10.30
N ALA A 93 6.16 -12.85 9.04
CA ALA A 93 5.47 -13.88 8.29
C ALA A 93 6.24 -15.22 8.22
N ALA A 94 7.53 -15.24 8.55
CA ALA A 94 8.41 -16.38 8.28
C ALA A 94 9.15 -16.97 9.50
N ILE A 95 9.18 -16.32 10.67
CA ILE A 95 9.98 -16.81 11.82
C ILE A 95 9.46 -18.15 12.35
N SER A 96 8.18 -18.23 12.67
CA SER A 96 7.53 -19.48 13.11
C SER A 96 6.06 -19.47 12.71
N ILE A 97 5.45 -20.65 12.57
CA ILE A 97 4.03 -20.77 12.21
C ILE A 97 3.13 -20.05 13.24
N GLU A 98 3.41 -20.24 14.54
CA GLU A 98 2.62 -19.60 15.60
C GLU A 98 2.71 -18.07 15.51
N GLU A 99 3.93 -17.54 15.32
CA GLU A 99 4.15 -16.11 15.22
C GLU A 99 3.49 -15.51 13.97
N SER A 100 3.57 -16.20 12.82
CA SER A 100 2.88 -15.81 11.59
C SER A 100 1.37 -15.68 11.81
N VAL A 101 0.74 -16.68 12.45
CA VAL A 101 -0.69 -16.64 12.76
C VAL A 101 -1.02 -15.52 13.75
N ARG A 102 -0.19 -15.33 14.79
CA ARG A 102 -0.38 -14.26 15.79
C ARG A 102 -0.29 -12.87 15.15
N ASN A 103 0.68 -12.65 14.26
CA ASN A 103 0.86 -11.39 13.55
C ASN A 103 -0.26 -11.13 12.54
N ALA A 104 -0.70 -12.14 11.80
CA ALA A 104 -1.89 -12.03 10.95
C ALA A 104 -3.14 -11.69 11.76
N ALA A 105 -3.30 -12.31 12.94
CA ALA A 105 -4.40 -12.02 13.86
C ALA A 105 -4.35 -10.56 14.37
N ARG A 106 -3.17 -9.98 14.59
CA ARG A 106 -3.02 -8.56 14.96
C ARG A 106 -3.55 -7.65 13.86
N VAL A 107 -3.25 -7.94 12.60
CA VAL A 107 -3.74 -7.18 11.43
C VAL A 107 -5.27 -7.17 11.36
N VAL A 108 -5.91 -8.34 11.39
CA VAL A 108 -7.37 -8.43 11.28
C VAL A 108 -8.09 -7.88 12.52
N LYS A 109 -7.48 -7.96 13.70
CA LYS A 109 -8.02 -7.32 14.92
C LYS A 109 -8.10 -5.80 14.83
N LEU A 110 -7.25 -5.16 14.03
CA LEU A 110 -7.36 -3.72 13.78
C LEU A 110 -8.53 -3.37 12.84
N GLY A 111 -9.00 -4.32 12.03
CA GLY A 111 -10.13 -4.15 11.12
C GLY A 111 -9.82 -4.42 9.64
N ALA A 112 -8.60 -4.86 9.31
CA ALA A 112 -8.30 -5.36 7.97
C ALA A 112 -9.05 -6.66 7.66
N ASP A 113 -9.36 -6.89 6.39
CA ASP A 113 -10.07 -8.09 5.92
C ASP A 113 -9.12 -9.29 5.69
N GLY A 114 -7.81 -9.05 5.62
CA GLY A 114 -6.81 -10.09 5.39
C GLY A 114 -5.39 -9.57 5.39
N VAL A 115 -4.46 -10.42 4.98
CA VAL A 115 -3.03 -10.12 4.92
C VAL A 115 -2.47 -10.26 3.51
N HIS A 116 -1.39 -9.55 3.26
CA HIS A 116 -0.55 -9.65 2.09
C HIS A 116 0.83 -10.17 2.51
N ILE A 117 1.37 -11.15 1.80
CA ILE A 117 2.65 -11.79 2.13
C ILE A 117 3.47 -11.93 0.86
N GLU A 118 4.78 -11.70 0.95
CA GLU A 118 5.78 -12.10 -0.04
C GLU A 118 6.21 -13.58 0.20
N PRO A 119 5.60 -14.58 -0.46
CA PRO A 119 5.91 -15.97 -0.25
C PRO A 119 7.34 -16.34 -0.64
N SER A 120 7.83 -17.40 0.00
CA SER A 120 8.90 -18.26 -0.46
C SER A 120 8.47 -19.71 -0.20
N LEU A 121 9.16 -20.69 -0.76
CA LEU A 121 8.79 -22.09 -0.50
C LEU A 121 8.82 -22.43 1.00
N GLY A 122 9.68 -21.78 1.78
CA GLY A 122 9.74 -21.94 3.23
C GLY A 122 8.56 -21.31 3.99
N THR A 123 7.89 -20.29 3.42
CA THR A 123 6.74 -19.63 4.07
C THR A 123 5.39 -20.21 3.66
N VAL A 124 5.35 -21.12 2.68
CA VAL A 124 4.12 -21.82 2.26
C VAL A 124 3.39 -22.51 3.44
N PRO A 125 4.07 -23.24 4.36
CA PRO A 125 3.42 -23.78 5.54
C PRO A 125 2.83 -22.72 6.49
N HIS A 126 3.45 -21.53 6.55
CA HIS A 126 2.96 -20.42 7.38
C HIS A 126 1.70 -19.80 6.77
N ILE A 127 1.68 -19.62 5.45
CA ILE A 127 0.50 -19.18 4.70
C ILE A 127 -0.67 -20.14 4.92
N ARG A 128 -0.43 -21.45 4.82
CA ARG A 128 -1.45 -22.46 5.13
C ARG A 128 -2.04 -22.25 6.51
N ALA A 129 -1.21 -22.13 7.54
CA ALA A 129 -1.68 -21.96 8.91
C ALA A 129 -2.48 -20.67 9.12
N ILE A 130 -2.11 -19.57 8.44
CA ILE A 130 -2.88 -18.32 8.46
C ILE A 130 -4.26 -18.51 7.81
N VAL A 131 -4.30 -19.19 6.65
CA VAL A 131 -5.56 -19.49 5.95
C VAL A 131 -6.45 -20.42 6.78
N ASP A 132 -5.87 -21.47 7.39
CA ASP A 132 -6.58 -22.41 8.26
C ASP A 132 -7.13 -21.74 9.52
N ALA A 133 -6.49 -20.66 9.98
CA ALA A 133 -6.99 -19.79 11.04
C ALA A 133 -8.13 -18.84 10.58
N GLY A 134 -8.56 -18.92 9.32
CA GLY A 134 -9.67 -18.15 8.77
C GLY A 134 -9.29 -16.76 8.26
N ILE A 135 -8.00 -16.47 8.05
CA ILE A 135 -7.52 -15.17 7.58
C ILE A 135 -7.19 -15.24 6.08
N PRO A 136 -7.87 -14.45 5.22
CA PRO A 136 -7.56 -14.40 3.79
C PRO A 136 -6.16 -13.89 3.50
N VAL A 137 -5.47 -14.51 2.53
CA VAL A 137 -4.10 -14.15 2.13
C VAL A 137 -4.03 -13.82 0.64
N VAL A 138 -3.42 -12.68 0.32
CA VAL A 138 -2.90 -12.36 -1.03
C VAL A 138 -1.41 -12.66 -1.07
N GLY A 139 -0.98 -13.45 -2.06
CA GLY A 139 0.44 -13.73 -2.29
C GLY A 139 1.05 -12.74 -3.27
N HIS A 140 2.24 -12.23 -2.96
CA HIS A 140 3.03 -11.32 -3.80
C HIS A 140 4.17 -12.05 -4.51
N PHE A 141 4.21 -11.98 -5.83
CA PHE A 141 5.21 -12.65 -6.66
C PHE A 141 5.90 -11.67 -7.61
N GLY A 142 7.05 -12.07 -8.13
CA GLY A 142 7.90 -11.19 -8.93
C GLY A 142 8.92 -10.48 -8.06
N VAL A 143 9.00 -9.15 -8.17
CA VAL A 143 9.92 -8.34 -7.37
C VAL A 143 9.40 -8.20 -5.95
N GLN A 144 9.93 -9.04 -5.07
CA GLN A 144 9.65 -9.00 -3.63
C GLN A 144 10.63 -8.02 -2.95
N GLY A 145 10.14 -6.83 -2.62
CA GLY A 145 10.95 -5.69 -2.22
C GLY A 145 11.66 -5.87 -0.89
N GLU A 146 11.03 -6.56 0.06
CA GLU A 146 11.67 -6.87 1.34
C GLU A 146 12.74 -7.95 1.23
N ARG A 147 12.73 -8.70 0.12
CA ARG A 147 13.73 -9.72 -0.22
C ARG A 147 14.75 -9.21 -1.23
N ALA A 148 14.87 -7.90 -1.41
CA ALA A 148 15.77 -7.29 -2.40
C ALA A 148 17.21 -7.84 -2.34
N VAL A 149 17.75 -8.14 -1.15
CA VAL A 149 19.10 -8.74 -1.04
C VAL A 149 19.17 -10.12 -1.71
N MET A 150 18.18 -10.98 -1.46
CA MET A 150 18.08 -12.29 -2.09
C MET A 150 17.81 -12.19 -3.59
N ASN A 151 17.05 -11.17 -4.00
CA ASN A 151 16.68 -10.91 -5.39
C ASN A 151 17.74 -10.13 -6.18
N SER A 152 18.88 -9.80 -5.56
CA SER A 152 19.92 -8.94 -6.15
C SER A 152 19.39 -7.58 -6.63
N GLY A 153 18.47 -6.99 -5.86
CA GLY A 153 17.87 -5.67 -6.06
C GLY A 153 16.40 -5.74 -6.48
N HIS A 154 15.99 -4.75 -7.29
CA HIS A 154 14.61 -4.56 -7.77
C HIS A 154 14.52 -4.74 -9.30
N ALA A 155 15.38 -5.59 -9.86
CA ALA A 155 15.35 -5.86 -11.30
C ALA A 155 14.06 -6.58 -11.69
N PRO A 156 13.48 -6.31 -12.88
CA PRO A 156 12.26 -6.97 -13.31
C PRO A 156 12.42 -8.49 -13.35
N ALA A 157 11.42 -9.19 -12.82
CA ALA A 157 11.45 -10.63 -12.60
C ALA A 157 10.79 -11.42 -13.74
N GLY A 158 11.15 -12.70 -13.86
CA GLY A 158 10.63 -13.63 -14.86
C GLY A 158 11.07 -13.28 -16.28
N ARG A 159 12.32 -12.84 -16.47
CA ARG A 159 12.85 -12.42 -17.78
C ARG A 159 13.44 -13.57 -18.60
N ASN A 160 13.68 -14.71 -17.98
CA ASN A 160 14.05 -15.97 -18.62
C ASN A 160 13.08 -17.09 -18.21
N ALA A 161 13.10 -18.19 -18.94
CA ALA A 161 12.13 -19.27 -18.78
C ALA A 161 12.27 -19.98 -17.42
N GLU A 162 13.49 -20.18 -16.94
CA GLU A 162 13.79 -20.85 -15.67
C GLU A 162 13.26 -20.04 -14.48
N GLU A 163 13.49 -18.74 -14.49
CA GLU A 163 13.01 -17.80 -13.47
C GLU A 163 11.47 -17.73 -13.48
N ALA A 164 10.86 -17.60 -14.66
CA ALA A 164 9.41 -17.59 -14.81
C ALA A 164 8.78 -18.90 -14.29
N ALA A 165 9.39 -20.05 -14.61
CA ALA A 165 8.95 -21.36 -14.11
C ALA A 165 9.09 -21.48 -12.59
N ALA A 166 10.17 -20.94 -12.01
CA ALA A 166 10.36 -20.92 -10.56
C ALA A 166 9.29 -20.07 -9.85
N ILE A 167 8.94 -18.91 -10.41
CA ILE A 167 7.86 -18.06 -9.89
C ILE A 167 6.53 -18.82 -9.94
N VAL A 168 6.19 -19.44 -11.09
CA VAL A 168 4.94 -20.22 -11.22
C VAL A 168 4.90 -21.38 -10.23
N LYS A 169 6.01 -22.07 -9.98
CA LYS A 169 6.10 -23.13 -8.97
C LYS A 169 5.73 -22.62 -7.59
N LEU A 170 6.27 -21.46 -7.20
CA LEU A 170 5.97 -20.82 -5.92
C LEU A 170 4.51 -20.36 -5.83
N VAL A 171 3.97 -19.80 -6.92
CA VAL A 171 2.55 -19.41 -7.02
C VAL A 171 1.65 -20.61 -6.80
N ARG A 172 1.91 -21.74 -7.48
CA ARG A 172 1.12 -22.97 -7.33
C ARG A 172 1.17 -23.52 -5.92
N ALA A 173 2.34 -23.58 -5.30
CA ALA A 173 2.48 -24.00 -3.90
C ALA A 173 1.69 -23.08 -2.94
N SER A 174 1.67 -21.78 -3.22
CA SER A 174 0.92 -20.80 -2.41
C SER A 174 -0.59 -20.90 -2.64
N ILE A 175 -1.04 -21.17 -3.87
CA ILE A 175 -2.44 -21.47 -4.19
C ILE A 175 -2.90 -22.73 -3.47
N GLU A 176 -2.07 -23.78 -3.51
CA GLU A 176 -2.34 -24.99 -2.73
C GLU A 176 -2.52 -24.62 -1.27
N ALA A 177 -1.61 -23.83 -0.67
CA ALA A 177 -1.71 -23.31 0.70
C ALA A 177 -2.94 -22.43 0.98
N GLY A 178 -3.66 -21.97 -0.04
CA GLY A 178 -4.98 -21.34 0.09
C GLY A 178 -5.00 -19.82 -0.07
N ILE A 179 -3.99 -19.20 -0.71
CA ILE A 179 -4.11 -17.80 -1.13
C ILE A 179 -5.32 -17.64 -2.06
N PHE A 180 -6.04 -16.51 -1.97
CA PHE A 180 -7.21 -16.27 -2.82
C PHE A 180 -6.90 -15.42 -4.06
N ALA A 181 -5.76 -14.73 -4.07
CA ALA A 181 -5.28 -13.94 -5.19
C ALA A 181 -3.75 -13.90 -5.21
N ALA A 182 -3.19 -13.71 -6.41
CA ALA A 182 -1.77 -13.56 -6.67
C ALA A 182 -1.51 -12.17 -7.28
N LEU A 183 -0.74 -11.33 -6.57
CA LEU A 183 -0.26 -10.04 -7.06
C LEU A 183 1.13 -10.24 -7.67
N PHE A 184 1.32 -9.76 -8.89
CA PHE A 184 2.61 -9.78 -9.58
C PHE A 184 3.17 -8.37 -9.67
N GLU A 185 4.33 -8.13 -9.08
CA GLU A 185 5.05 -6.86 -9.18
C GLU A 185 6.24 -6.96 -10.12
N HIS A 186 6.30 -6.01 -11.06
CA HIS A 186 7.40 -5.82 -12.00
C HIS A 186 7.89 -7.11 -12.70
N THR A 187 6.96 -7.96 -13.12
CA THR A 187 7.26 -9.17 -13.90
C THR A 187 7.16 -8.95 -15.41
N SER A 188 7.69 -9.89 -16.21
CA SER A 188 7.44 -9.92 -17.66
C SER A 188 5.95 -10.04 -17.98
N VAL A 189 5.54 -9.40 -19.07
CA VAL A 189 4.13 -9.36 -19.51
C VAL A 189 3.65 -10.77 -19.88
N GLU A 190 4.54 -11.57 -20.47
CA GLU A 190 4.32 -12.95 -20.88
C GLU A 190 4.02 -13.85 -19.69
N LEU A 191 4.78 -13.72 -18.59
CA LEU A 191 4.55 -14.47 -17.36
C LEU A 191 3.20 -14.10 -16.74
N THR A 192 2.91 -12.81 -16.59
CA THR A 192 1.65 -12.33 -16.02
C THR A 192 0.45 -12.79 -16.84
N LYS A 193 0.55 -12.69 -18.18
CA LYS A 193 -0.49 -13.14 -19.10
C LYS A 193 -0.75 -14.63 -18.96
N TRP A 194 0.31 -15.45 -18.95
CA TRP A 194 0.16 -16.89 -18.76
C TRP A 194 -0.51 -17.21 -17.42
N CYS A 195 -0.12 -16.52 -16.34
CA CYS A 195 -0.73 -16.70 -15.03
C CYS A 195 -2.21 -16.30 -15.03
N TYR A 196 -2.55 -15.17 -15.66
CA TYR A 196 -3.93 -14.71 -15.83
C TYR A 196 -4.81 -15.73 -16.55
N GLU A 197 -4.29 -16.41 -17.57
CA GLU A 197 -5.03 -17.39 -18.38
C GLU A 197 -5.11 -18.78 -17.73
N ASN A 198 -4.19 -19.14 -16.83
CA ASN A 198 -4.01 -20.54 -16.39
C ASN A 198 -4.15 -20.79 -14.88
N LEU A 199 -4.20 -19.75 -14.04
CA LEU A 199 -4.35 -19.90 -12.60
C LEU A 199 -5.81 -19.87 -12.15
N PRO A 200 -6.18 -20.68 -11.14
CA PRO A 200 -7.56 -20.72 -10.63
C PRO A 200 -7.91 -19.55 -9.69
N VAL A 201 -6.97 -18.64 -9.43
CA VAL A 201 -7.14 -17.49 -8.53
C VAL A 201 -7.05 -16.18 -9.31
N ALA A 202 -7.57 -15.09 -8.72
CA ALA A 202 -7.42 -13.78 -9.31
C ALA A 202 -5.92 -13.41 -9.42
N VAL A 203 -5.57 -12.74 -10.51
CA VAL A 203 -4.21 -12.30 -10.83
C VAL A 203 -4.22 -10.78 -10.88
N ALA A 204 -3.43 -10.13 -10.04
CA ALA A 204 -3.31 -8.68 -9.99
C ALA A 204 -1.94 -8.25 -10.54
N SER A 205 -1.91 -7.11 -11.22
CA SER A 205 -0.69 -6.51 -11.77
C SER A 205 -0.36 -5.22 -11.03
N LEU A 206 0.88 -5.13 -10.55
CA LEU A 206 1.53 -3.92 -10.06
C LEU A 206 2.73 -3.66 -10.97
N GLY A 207 2.51 -2.98 -12.10
CA GLY A 207 3.56 -2.75 -13.10
C GLY A 207 4.00 -4.01 -13.89
N SER A 208 3.14 -5.02 -13.98
CA SER A 208 3.41 -6.33 -14.61
C SER A 208 2.64 -6.56 -15.92
N GLY A 209 2.20 -5.46 -16.55
CA GLY A 209 1.41 -5.47 -17.78
C GLY A 209 -0.11 -5.47 -17.56
N PRO A 210 -0.89 -5.41 -18.65
CA PRO A 210 -2.35 -5.20 -18.58
C PRO A 210 -3.19 -6.49 -18.45
N TYR A 211 -2.56 -7.67 -18.65
CA TYR A 211 -3.22 -8.98 -18.63
C TYR A 211 -3.38 -9.48 -17.20
N ALA A 212 -4.34 -8.90 -16.48
CA ALA A 212 -4.61 -9.20 -15.09
C ALA A 212 -6.08 -8.92 -14.76
N HIS A 213 -6.62 -9.69 -13.82
CA HIS A 213 -7.92 -9.50 -13.21
C HIS A 213 -7.98 -8.21 -12.39
N GLY A 214 -6.87 -7.88 -11.71
CA GLY A 214 -6.74 -6.66 -10.91
C GLY A 214 -5.61 -5.76 -11.38
N ILE A 215 -5.76 -4.45 -11.22
CA ILE A 215 -4.75 -3.45 -11.53
C ILE A 215 -4.47 -2.61 -10.29
N PHE A 216 -3.19 -2.53 -9.94
CA PHE A 216 -2.69 -1.85 -8.74
C PHE A 216 -1.59 -0.86 -9.10
N HIS A 217 -1.46 0.15 -8.26
CA HIS A 217 -0.36 1.10 -8.25
C HIS A 217 -0.11 1.56 -6.81
N VAL A 218 1.09 2.03 -6.50
CA VAL A 218 1.38 2.66 -5.20
C VAL A 218 0.83 4.09 -5.19
N SER A 219 0.09 4.47 -4.14
CA SER A 219 -0.59 5.79 -4.07
C SER A 219 0.37 6.97 -4.20
N SER A 220 1.54 6.91 -3.54
CA SER A 220 2.58 7.95 -3.60
C SER A 220 3.09 8.18 -5.02
N ASP A 221 3.21 7.11 -5.80
CA ASP A 221 3.67 7.19 -7.19
C ASP A 221 2.58 7.75 -8.11
N ILE A 222 1.31 7.41 -7.86
CA ILE A 222 0.17 7.96 -8.60
C ILE A 222 0.16 9.48 -8.48
N ILE A 223 0.29 10.02 -7.27
CA ILE A 223 0.19 11.45 -6.99
C ILE A 223 1.50 12.22 -7.17
N GLY A 224 2.61 11.52 -7.42
CA GLY A 224 3.93 12.13 -7.57
C GLY A 224 4.47 12.72 -6.26
N CYS A 225 4.31 12.00 -5.14
CA CYS A 225 4.82 12.41 -3.82
C CYS A 225 5.56 11.26 -3.15
N SER A 226 6.83 11.07 -3.50
CA SER A 226 7.71 10.10 -2.87
C SER A 226 9.04 10.77 -2.54
N VAL A 227 9.65 10.39 -1.41
CA VAL A 227 11.02 10.82 -1.06
C VAL A 227 12.08 10.13 -1.90
N PHE A 228 11.72 9.06 -2.61
CA PHE A 228 12.59 8.31 -3.52
C PHE A 228 12.20 8.52 -4.98
N PRO A 229 13.14 8.38 -5.94
CA PRO A 229 12.83 8.43 -7.35
C PRO A 229 11.74 7.40 -7.70
N ILE A 230 10.72 7.86 -8.42
CA ILE A 230 9.65 6.99 -8.90
C ILE A 230 10.27 5.94 -9.84
N PRO A 231 10.03 4.64 -9.64
CA PRO A 231 10.61 3.59 -10.45
C PRO A 231 10.33 3.79 -11.96
N PRO A 232 11.28 3.38 -12.84
CA PRO A 232 11.08 3.48 -14.28
C PRO A 232 9.80 2.76 -14.72
N LYS A 233 9.12 3.30 -15.73
CA LYS A 233 7.90 2.73 -16.33
C LYS A 233 6.66 2.73 -15.42
N ARG A 234 6.65 3.46 -14.31
CA ARG A 234 5.42 3.81 -13.58
C ARG A 234 4.80 5.07 -14.16
N GLN A 235 3.48 5.07 -14.29
CA GLN A 235 2.75 6.23 -14.78
C GLN A 235 2.40 7.13 -13.61
N VAL A 236 2.82 8.39 -13.69
CA VAL A 236 2.53 9.41 -12.69
C VAL A 236 1.33 10.23 -13.18
N TYR A 237 0.38 10.50 -12.30
CA TYR A 237 -0.85 11.23 -12.61
C TYR A 237 -0.94 12.59 -11.90
N GLY A 238 -0.03 12.90 -10.96
CA GLY A 238 0.03 14.18 -10.24
C GLY A 238 1.46 14.67 -9.96
N ASP A 239 1.57 15.92 -9.49
CA ASP A 239 2.84 16.56 -9.07
C ASP A 239 2.67 17.18 -7.67
N VAL A 240 2.32 16.34 -6.69
CA VAL A 240 2.15 16.80 -5.30
C VAL A 240 3.49 17.29 -4.72
N TRP A 241 4.61 16.65 -5.04
CA TRP A 241 5.94 17.12 -4.62
C TRP A 241 6.22 18.56 -5.11
N GLY A 242 5.92 18.85 -6.38
CA GLY A 242 6.08 20.19 -6.94
C GLY A 242 5.16 21.22 -6.29
N GLU A 243 3.90 20.87 -6.00
CA GLU A 243 2.98 21.77 -5.29
C GLU A 243 3.42 22.06 -3.85
N MET A 244 3.87 21.03 -3.11
CA MET A 244 4.42 21.21 -1.78
C MET A 244 5.65 22.12 -1.80
N SER A 245 6.55 21.88 -2.75
CA SER A 245 7.76 22.70 -2.94
C SER A 245 7.41 24.17 -3.21
N ARG A 246 6.41 24.42 -4.07
CA ARG A 246 5.91 25.78 -4.36
C ARG A 246 5.32 26.44 -3.11
N ALA A 247 4.44 25.73 -2.40
CA ALA A 247 3.76 26.24 -1.22
C ALA A 247 4.75 26.57 -0.08
N TYR A 248 5.68 25.66 0.23
CA TYR A 248 6.69 25.89 1.26
C TYR A 248 7.65 27.02 0.89
N ALA A 249 8.07 27.11 -0.38
CA ALA A 249 8.91 28.21 -0.83
C ALA A 249 8.18 29.57 -0.76
N ALA A 250 6.90 29.61 -1.08
CA ALA A 250 6.07 30.82 -0.98
C ALA A 250 5.94 31.26 0.49
N TYR A 251 5.60 30.33 1.39
CA TYR A 251 5.55 30.59 2.83
C TYR A 251 6.89 31.08 3.38
N PHE A 252 8.00 30.39 3.05
CA PHE A 252 9.34 30.77 3.49
C PHE A 252 9.68 32.20 3.07
N LYS A 253 9.43 32.57 1.81
CA LYS A 253 9.66 33.92 1.30
C LYS A 253 8.79 34.97 2.01
N ALA A 254 7.49 34.68 2.20
CA ALA A 254 6.57 35.59 2.87
C ALA A 254 6.96 35.82 4.34
N ALA A 255 7.35 34.77 5.05
CA ALA A 255 7.81 34.87 6.44
C ALA A 255 9.15 35.62 6.53
N GLN A 256 10.10 35.32 5.65
CA GLN A 256 11.40 35.99 5.62
C GLN A 256 11.28 37.48 5.24
N GLY A 257 10.36 37.81 4.33
CA GLY A 257 10.14 39.18 3.86
C GLY A 257 9.17 40.00 4.73
N GLY A 258 8.63 39.44 5.81
CA GLY A 258 7.69 40.11 6.70
C GLY A 258 6.27 40.29 6.14
N GLN A 259 5.93 39.63 5.03
CA GLN A 259 4.55 39.58 4.53
C GLN A 259 3.68 38.59 5.32
N PHE A 260 4.31 37.64 6.03
CA PHE A 260 3.64 36.72 6.93
C PHE A 260 4.21 36.82 8.36
N PRO A 261 3.36 36.89 9.40
CA PRO A 261 1.89 36.96 9.33
C PRO A 261 1.41 38.31 8.79
N ASP A 262 0.28 38.29 8.07
CA ASP A 262 -0.38 39.51 7.59
C ASP A 262 -1.05 40.23 8.78
N PRO A 263 -0.69 41.50 9.09
CA PRO A 263 -1.36 42.26 10.14
C PRO A 263 -2.89 42.35 9.96
N ALA A 264 -3.39 42.38 8.72
CA ALA A 264 -4.82 42.43 8.44
C ALA A 264 -5.56 41.12 8.79
N LEU A 265 -4.84 40.00 8.90
CA LEU A 265 -5.35 38.70 9.34
C LEU A 265 -5.03 38.42 10.81
N SER A 266 -4.45 39.40 11.52
CA SER A 266 -4.06 39.27 12.91
C SER A 266 -5.14 39.83 13.85
N HIS A 267 -5.20 39.32 15.07
CA HIS A 267 -6.10 39.84 16.10
C HIS A 267 -5.44 41.01 16.82
N GLU A 268 -6.21 42.09 17.01
CA GLU A 268 -5.82 43.24 17.83
C GLU A 268 -6.51 43.19 19.20
N MET A 269 -5.90 43.82 20.21
CA MET A 269 -6.59 44.05 21.48
C MET A 269 -7.79 44.98 21.26
N HIS A 270 -8.84 44.80 22.06
CA HIS A 270 -9.94 45.77 22.08
C HIS A 270 -9.42 47.18 22.43
N PRO A 271 -10.11 48.25 21.96
CA PRO A 271 -9.70 49.62 22.26
C PRO A 271 -9.48 49.85 23.77
N GLY A 272 -8.31 50.37 24.14
CA GLY A 272 -7.92 50.67 25.53
C GLY A 272 -7.30 49.51 26.32
N GLU A 273 -7.42 48.26 25.87
CA GLU A 273 -6.86 47.11 26.60
C GLU A 273 -5.33 47.06 26.53
N PHE A 274 -4.69 47.65 25.52
CA PHE A 274 -3.23 47.71 25.45
C PHE A 274 -2.62 48.61 26.55
N ASP A 275 -3.27 49.71 26.89
CA ASP A 275 -2.82 50.59 27.98
C ASP A 275 -2.97 49.92 29.34
N ARG A 276 -4.09 49.23 29.55
CA ARG A 276 -4.32 48.41 30.74
C ARG A 276 -3.32 47.26 30.85
N PHE A 277 -3.03 46.58 29.74
CA PHE A 277 -2.01 45.54 29.71
C PHE A 277 -0.65 46.09 30.16
N ARG A 278 -0.21 47.23 29.61
CA ARG A 278 1.04 47.88 29.99
C ARG A 278 1.08 48.20 31.49
N SER A 279 0.01 48.76 32.07
CA SER A 279 -0.02 49.07 33.51
C SER A 279 0.00 47.82 34.42
N LEU A 280 -0.41 46.66 33.92
CA LEU A 280 -0.31 45.39 34.64
C LEU A 280 1.10 44.79 34.61
N VAL A 281 1.92 45.11 33.60
CA VAL A 281 3.25 44.48 33.38
C VAL A 281 4.44 45.42 33.58
N GLY A 282 4.23 46.74 33.62
CA GLY A 282 5.28 47.74 33.83
C GLY A 282 5.05 49.02 33.03
#